data_AF-A0A941VFK9-F1
#
_entry.id   AF-A0A941VFK9-F1
#
_cell.length_a   1.000
_cell.length_b   1.000
_cell.length_c   1.000
_cell.angle_alpha   90.00
_cell.angle_beta   90.00
_cell.angle_gamma   90.00
#
_symmetry.space_group_name_H-M   'P 1'
#
loop_
_entity.id
_entity.type
_entity.pdbx_description
1 polymer ?
#
loop_
_entity_poly.entity_id
_entity_poly.type
_entity_poly.pdbx_seq_one_letter_code
_entity_poly.pdbx_strand_id
1 'polypeptide(L)'
;MEQRDDRSRLSKIIRTDMTIEISRETRQEALASIERYFQKNMEEPIGNIAAGALLNFFLEELGPLVYNKAIADAQRHLQARVMDLDIELHEDEFTYWRKTERPRKSK
;
A
#
# COMPACT_ATOMS: atom_id res chain seq x y z
N MET A 1 20.77 22.11 18.97
CA MET A 1 20.78 22.15 17.48
C MET A 1 20.97 20.75 16.85
N GLU A 2 21.07 19.69 17.65
CA GLU A 2 21.58 18.36 17.25
C GLU A 2 20.47 17.34 16.90
N GLN A 3 19.22 17.55 17.36
CA GLN A 3 18.10 16.62 17.10
C GLN A 3 17.51 16.71 15.68
N ARG A 4 17.79 17.78 14.92
CA ARG A 4 17.30 17.93 13.53
C ARG A 4 18.12 17.09 12.55
N ASP A 5 19.40 16.87 12.84
CA ASP A 5 20.33 16.16 11.95
C ASP A 5 20.11 14.63 12.02
N ASP A 6 19.68 14.13 13.18
CA ASP A 6 19.46 12.69 13.39
C ASP A 6 18.14 12.18 12.76
N ARG A 7 17.07 12.99 12.78
CA ARG A 7 15.86 12.70 12.00
C ARG A 7 16.12 12.72 10.48
N SER A 8 17.02 13.58 10.03
CA SER A 8 17.45 13.65 8.62
C SER A 8 18.23 12.40 8.22
N ARG A 9 19.12 11.91 9.08
CA ARG A 9 19.86 10.64 8.90
C ARG A 9 18.96 9.41 8.93
N LEU A 10 17.99 9.35 9.84
CA LEU A 10 17.00 8.26 9.89
C LEU A 10 16.08 8.27 8.66
N SER A 11 15.76 9.44 8.10
CA SER A 11 15.02 9.55 6.83
C SER A 11 15.82 9.08 5.61
N LYS A 12 17.15 9.08 5.70
CA LYS A 12 18.08 8.63 4.64
C LYS A 12 18.27 7.11 4.66
N ILE A 13 18.15 6.46 5.82
CA ILE A 13 18.31 5.00 5.97
C ILE A 13 17.08 4.24 5.43
N ILE A 14 15.89 4.85 5.43
CA ILE A 14 14.64 4.22 4.92
C ILE A 14 14.37 4.57 3.45
N ARG A 15 15.04 5.57 2.87
CA ARG A 15 15.04 5.78 1.42
C ARG A 15 16.00 4.80 0.75
N THR A 16 15.65 3.53 0.78
CA THR A 16 16.07 2.63 -0.29
C THR A 16 15.43 3.18 -1.56
N ASP A 17 16.26 3.49 -2.54
CA ASP A 17 15.86 3.82 -3.91
C ASP A 17 15.05 2.63 -4.45
N MET A 18 13.75 2.60 -4.14
CA MET A 18 12.85 1.53 -4.52
C MET A 18 12.33 1.84 -5.92
N THR A 19 13.24 1.78 -6.90
CA THR A 19 12.83 1.67 -8.29
C THR A 19 11.94 0.44 -8.38
N ILE A 20 10.71 0.63 -8.88
CA ILE A 20 9.78 -0.48 -9.02
C ILE A 20 10.34 -1.45 -10.07
N GLU A 21 10.84 -2.59 -9.60
CA GLU A 21 11.30 -3.65 -10.48
C GLU A 21 10.12 -4.50 -10.95
N ILE A 22 10.12 -4.80 -12.25
CA ILE A 22 9.14 -5.66 -12.89
C ILE A 22 9.86 -6.77 -13.66
N SER A 23 9.20 -7.93 -13.82
CA SER A 23 9.77 -9.04 -14.58
C SER A 23 10.02 -8.65 -16.04
N ARG A 24 10.91 -9.39 -16.71
CA ARG A 24 11.20 -9.17 -18.14
C ARG A 24 9.93 -9.35 -19.00
N GLU A 25 9.09 -10.31 -18.65
CA GLU A 25 7.82 -10.58 -19.34
C GLU A 25 6.85 -9.41 -19.19
N THR A 26 6.60 -8.96 -17.95
CA THR A 26 5.74 -7.80 -17.68
C THR A 26 6.27 -6.53 -18.34
N ARG A 27 7.59 -6.35 -18.39
CA ARG A 27 8.22 -5.25 -19.11
C ARG A 27 7.90 -5.31 -20.61
N GLN A 28 8.01 -6.47 -21.24
CA GLN A 28 7.67 -6.62 -22.66
C GLN A 28 6.19 -6.33 -22.93
N GLU A 29 5.30 -6.82 -22.06
CA GLU A 29 3.87 -6.52 -22.15
C GLU A 29 3.57 -5.02 -22.00
N ALA A 30 4.23 -4.36 -21.05
CA ALA A 30 4.09 -2.93 -20.83
C ALA A 30 4.57 -2.12 -22.05
N LEU A 31 5.71 -2.48 -22.64
CA LEU A 31 6.21 -1.85 -23.87
C LEU A 31 5.23 -2.02 -25.03
N ALA A 32 4.74 -3.23 -25.26
CA ALA A 32 3.75 -3.49 -26.30
C ALA A 32 2.44 -2.71 -26.06
N SER A 33 2.05 -2.52 -24.80
CA SER A 33 0.89 -1.70 -24.44
C SER A 33 1.12 -0.22 -24.72
N ILE A 34 2.30 0.33 -24.40
CA ILE A 34 2.68 1.71 -24.69
C ILE A 34 2.70 1.95 -26.20
N GLU A 35 3.36 1.06 -26.96
CA GLU A 35 3.40 1.14 -28.42
C GLU A 35 1.99 1.14 -29.03
N ARG A 36 1.13 0.23 -28.56
CA ARG A 36 -0.28 0.15 -28.99
C ARG A 36 -1.05 1.42 -28.66
N TYR A 37 -0.81 2.03 -27.50
CA TYR A 37 -1.47 3.29 -27.12
C TYR A 37 -1.07 4.41 -28.07
N PHE A 38 0.22 4.56 -28.38
CA PHE A 38 0.69 5.58 -29.33
C PHE A 38 0.13 5.35 -30.73
N GLN A 39 0.15 4.11 -31.22
CA GLN A 39 -0.42 3.77 -32.53
C GLN A 39 -1.91 4.14 -32.67
N LYS A 40 -2.68 4.10 -31.57
CA LYS A 40 -4.11 4.39 -31.57
C LYS A 40 -4.46 5.85 -31.30
N ASN A 41 -3.64 6.56 -30.53
CA ASN A 41 -4.00 7.87 -29.97
C ASN A 41 -3.09 9.01 -30.41
N MET A 42 -1.95 8.70 -31.04
CA MET A 42 -0.98 9.69 -31.52
C MET A 42 -0.83 9.56 -33.04
N GLU A 43 -0.50 10.67 -33.70
CA GLU A 43 -0.27 10.69 -35.15
C GLU A 43 1.01 9.93 -35.54
N GLU A 44 2.04 9.99 -34.69
CA GLU A 44 3.31 9.31 -34.89
C GLU A 44 3.46 8.13 -33.90
N PRO A 45 3.79 6.92 -34.39
CA PRO A 45 4.05 5.78 -33.52
C PRO A 45 5.35 5.97 -32.73
N ILE A 46 5.38 5.47 -31.50
CA ILE A 46 6.60 5.45 -30.69
C ILE A 46 7.50 4.26 -31.08
N GLY A 47 8.81 4.50 -31.15
CA GLY A 47 9.79 3.43 -31.32
C GLY A 47 10.13 2.74 -29.99
N ASN A 48 10.56 1.47 -30.05
CA ASN A 48 10.85 0.63 -28.87
C ASN A 48 11.83 1.27 -27.87
N ILE A 49 12.87 1.97 -28.33
CA ILE A 49 13.84 2.65 -27.43
C ILE A 49 13.14 3.76 -26.64
N ALA A 50 12.34 4.59 -27.31
CA ALA A 50 11.60 5.68 -26.66
C ALA A 50 10.51 5.13 -25.74
N ALA A 51 9.82 4.05 -26.13
CA ALA A 51 8.87 3.35 -25.25
C ALA A 51 9.56 2.80 -23.99
N GLY A 52 10.77 2.26 -24.13
CA GLY A 52 11.63 1.83 -23.03
C GLY A 52 11.97 2.96 -22.06
N ALA A 53 12.40 4.10 -22.59
CA ALA A 53 12.70 5.28 -21.78
C ALA A 53 11.45 5.81 -21.05
N LEU A 54 10.31 5.86 -21.73
CA LEU A 54 9.04 6.30 -21.15
C LEU A 54 8.56 5.35 -20.04
N LEU A 55 8.69 4.05 -20.24
CA LEU A 55 8.38 3.06 -19.21
C LEU A 55 9.27 3.23 -17.98
N ASN A 56 10.58 3.43 -18.16
CA ASN A 56 11.48 3.68 -17.04
C ASN A 56 11.12 4.96 -16.30
N PHE A 57 10.81 6.04 -17.01
CA PHE A 57 10.32 7.28 -16.40
C PHE A 57 9.09 7.03 -15.53
N PHE A 58 8.10 6.27 -16.02
CA PHE A 58 6.94 5.95 -15.21
C PHE A 58 7.26 5.11 -13.98
N LEU A 59 8.16 4.12 -14.09
CA LEU A 59 8.54 3.26 -12.96
C LEU A 59 9.34 4.01 -11.89
N GLU A 60 10.17 4.97 -12.29
CA GLU A 60 11.01 5.75 -11.37
C GLU A 60 10.24 6.92 -10.75
N GLU A 61 9.49 7.69 -11.55
CA GLU A 61 8.86 8.93 -11.08
C GLU A 61 7.43 8.70 -10.56
N LEU A 62 6.60 7.96 -11.31
CA LEU A 62 5.17 7.80 -10.99
C LEU A 62 4.87 6.53 -10.19
N GLY A 63 5.68 5.49 -10.36
CA GLY A 63 5.53 4.21 -9.69
C GLY A 63 5.44 4.34 -8.18
N PRO A 64 6.44 4.98 -7.51
CA PRO A 64 6.42 5.16 -6.06
C PRO A 64 5.21 5.93 -5.56
N LEU A 65 4.70 6.91 -6.33
CA LEU A 65 3.50 7.67 -5.98
C LEU A 65 2.28 6.75 -5.87
N VAL A 66 2.04 5.91 -6.88
CA VAL A 66 0.90 4.97 -6.89
C VAL A 66 1.07 3.90 -5.81
N TYR A 67 2.28 3.35 -5.66
CA TYR A 67 2.59 2.31 -4.68
C TYR A 67 2.36 2.79 -3.23
N ASN A 68 2.87 3.97 -2.88
CA ASN A 68 2.70 4.54 -1.55
C ASN A 68 1.22 4.82 -1.24
N LYS A 69 0.45 5.30 -2.22
CA LYS A 69 -0.99 5.49 -2.07
C LYS A 69 -1.70 4.16 -1.83
N ALA A 70 -1.35 3.11 -2.56
CA ALA A 70 -1.92 1.78 -2.39
C ALA A 70 -1.63 1.22 -0.98
N ILE A 71 -0.40 1.37 -0.46
CA ILE A 71 -0.06 0.98 0.91
C ILE A 71 -0.90 1.76 1.93
N ALA A 72 -0.98 3.09 1.78
CA ALA A 72 -1.74 3.92 2.71
C ALA A 72 -3.23 3.54 2.71
N ASP A 73 -3.79 3.17 1.56
CA ASP A 73 -5.17 2.73 1.43
C ASP A 73 -5.40 1.38 2.12
N ALA A 74 -4.50 0.42 1.89
CA ALA A 74 -4.55 -0.88 2.56
C ALA A 74 -4.43 -0.75 4.08
N GLN A 75 -3.52 0.10 4.56
CA GLN A 75 -3.34 0.39 5.99
C GLN A 75 -4.63 0.95 6.61
N ARG A 76 -5.25 1.95 5.97
CA ARG A 76 -6.50 2.53 6.48
C ARG A 76 -7.62 1.49 6.55
N HIS A 77 -7.72 0.62 5.54
CA HIS A 77 -8.73 -0.44 5.53
C HIS A 77 -8.52 -1.46 6.67
N LEU A 78 -7.28 -1.92 6.86
CA LEU A 78 -6.96 -2.88 7.91
C LEU A 78 -7.09 -2.27 9.31
N GLN A 79 -6.69 -1.02 9.51
CA GLN A 79 -6.83 -0.33 10.78
C GLN A 79 -8.28 -0.23 11.23
N ALA A 80 -9.19 0.10 10.31
CA ALA A 80 -10.62 0.12 10.62
C ALA A 80 -11.10 -1.25 11.14
N ARG A 81 -10.73 -2.34 10.47
CA ARG A 81 -11.06 -3.70 10.91
C ARG A 81 -10.49 -4.05 12.27
N VAL A 82 -9.25 -3.66 12.53
CA VAL A 82 -8.59 -3.90 13.83
C VAL A 82 -9.32 -3.14 14.95
N MET A 83 -9.78 -1.92 14.71
CA MET A 83 -10.56 -1.16 15.69
C MET A 83 -11.92 -1.81 15.98
N ASP A 84 -12.58 -2.37 14.98
CA ASP A 84 -13.87 -3.04 15.15
C ASP A 84 -13.76 -4.30 16.04
N LEU A 85 -12.62 -5.00 16.02
CA LEU A 85 -12.39 -6.21 16.83
C LEU A 85 -12.54 -5.97 18.34
N ASP A 86 -12.16 -4.78 18.81
CA ASP A 86 -12.25 -4.42 20.24
C ASP A 86 -13.69 -4.42 20.73
N ILE A 87 -14.64 -4.14 19.84
CA ILE A 87 -16.08 -4.12 20.14
C ILE A 87 -16.70 -5.49 19.85
N GLU A 88 -16.45 -6.05 18.67
CA GLU A 88 -17.11 -7.27 18.19
C GLU A 88 -16.76 -8.51 19.02
N LEU A 89 -15.52 -8.57 19.53
CA LEU A 89 -15.02 -9.71 20.29
C LEU A 89 -14.84 -9.39 21.77
N HIS A 90 -15.39 -8.27 22.25
CA HIS A 90 -15.34 -7.94 23.67
C HIS A 90 -16.16 -8.94 24.48
N GLU A 91 -15.54 -9.51 25.51
CA GLU A 91 -16.22 -10.37 26.48
C GLU A 91 -16.05 -9.79 27.87
N ASP A 92 -17.14 -9.76 28.62
CA ASP A 92 -17.12 -9.28 30.00
C ASP A 92 -16.22 -10.18 30.87
N GLU A 93 -15.23 -9.58 31.52
CA GLU A 93 -14.38 -10.25 32.49
C GLU A 93 -15.14 -10.54 33.81
N PHE A 94 -14.67 -11.52 34.59
CA PHE A 94 -15.17 -11.85 35.93
C PHE A 94 -16.68 -12.18 36.01
N THR A 95 -17.26 -12.73 34.94
CA THR A 95 -18.69 -13.07 34.89
C THR A 95 -19.07 -14.32 35.69
N TYR A 96 -18.10 -15.11 36.16
CA TYR A 96 -18.34 -16.39 36.85
C TYR A 96 -19.26 -16.25 38.07
N TRP A 97 -18.91 -15.38 39.04
CA TRP A 97 -19.70 -15.20 40.26
C TRP A 97 -21.02 -14.46 40.01
N ARG A 98 -21.06 -13.54 39.04
CA ARG A 98 -22.29 -12.86 38.62
C ARG A 98 -23.34 -13.83 38.04
N LYS A 99 -22.91 -14.92 37.41
CA LYS A 99 -23.80 -15.97 36.87
C LYS A 99 -24.32 -16.88 37.98
N THR A 100 -23.51 -17.19 38.99
CA THR A 100 -23.87 -18.11 40.08
C THR A 100 -24.68 -17.46 41.20
N GLU A 101 -24.59 -16.15 41.40
CA GLU A 101 -25.33 -15.41 42.44
C GLU A 101 -26.75 -14.98 42.05
N ARG A 102 -27.23 -15.25 40.82
CA ARG A 102 -28.62 -14.97 40.44
C ARG A 102 -29.56 -15.76 41.37
N PRO A 103 -30.36 -15.11 42.23
CA PRO A 103 -31.25 -15.82 43.12
C PRO A 103 -32.27 -16.57 42.27
N ARG A 104 -32.42 -17.88 42.53
CA ARG A 104 -33.63 -18.61 42.16
C ARG A 104 -34.79 -17.77 42.67
N LYS A 105 -35.60 -17.20 41.77
CA LYS A 105 -36.87 -16.55 42.15
C LYS A 105 -37.68 -17.59 42.92
N SER A 106 -37.65 -17.52 44.24
CA SER A 106 -38.52 -18.29 45.11
C SER A 106 -39.95 -17.82 44.86
N LYS A 107 -40.80 -18.80 44.63
CA LYS A 107 -42.24 -18.71 44.36
C LYS A 107 -43.00 -18.31 45.62
#